data_AF-A0A925TFV9-F1
#
_entry.id   AF-A0A925TFV9-F1
#
_cell.length_a   1.000
_cell.length_b   1.000
_cell.length_c   1.000
_cell.angle_alpha   90.00
_cell.angle_beta   90.00
_cell.angle_gamma   90.00
#
_symmetry.space_group_name_H-M   'P 1'
#
loop_
_entity.id
_entity.type
_entity.pdbx_description
1 polymer ?
#
loop_
_entity_poly.entity_id
_entity_poly.type
_entity_poly.pdbx_seq_one_letter_code
_entity_poly.pdbx_strand_id
1 'polypeptide(L)'
;GLARAFATEAPILLMDEPFSALDPLIRTKLQDELLQLQKTLKKTIIFVSHDLEEALKIGNHISIMEGGRIVQTGRPEDIVLRPANDYVSEFIANVNPLSVLTAWNVMRGKSELESAGRGWTWLDRRKTTRFKLDKKNMVAAVERNGQVATWVPCAEAEKALGKKDHPVFWATPGTSLKTVMLAMHRADTAPVALFNDDNTFAGAIGVRDVLQAVLRRSE
;
A
#
# COMPACT_ATOMS: atom_id res chain seq x y z
N GLY A 1 5.46 -14.78 28.49
CA GLY A 1 6.60 -13.95 28.03
C GLY A 1 6.19 -12.50 27.82
N LEU A 2 5.30 -12.26 26.87
CA LEU A 2 4.88 -10.92 26.44
C LEU A 2 4.40 -9.99 27.57
N ALA A 3 3.46 -10.44 28.41
CA ALA A 3 2.94 -9.65 29.53
C ALA A 3 4.03 -9.24 30.54
N ARG A 4 5.01 -10.12 30.79
CA ARG A 4 6.15 -9.82 31.68
C ARG A 4 7.07 -8.77 31.05
N ALA A 5 7.33 -8.86 29.75
CA ALA A 5 8.12 -7.86 29.04
C ALA A 5 7.44 -6.49 29.07
N PHE A 6 6.11 -6.44 28.90
CA PHE A 6 5.33 -5.21 28.95
C PHE A 6 5.12 -4.64 30.37
N ALA A 7 5.12 -5.48 31.40
CA ALA A 7 5.08 -5.05 32.80
C ALA A 7 6.37 -4.37 33.26
N THR A 8 7.47 -4.51 32.51
CA THR A 8 8.68 -3.73 32.77
C THR A 8 8.50 -2.29 32.28
N GLU A 9 9.06 -1.31 32.98
CA GLU A 9 9.13 0.07 32.51
C GLU A 9 10.27 0.29 31.48
N ALA A 10 10.87 -0.80 30.95
CA ALA A 10 11.98 -0.71 30.01
C ALA A 10 11.59 0.04 28.72
N PRO A 11 12.44 0.94 28.21
CA PRO A 11 12.16 1.69 26.98
C PRO A 11 12.33 0.85 25.71
N ILE A 12 13.09 -0.24 25.81
CA ILE A 12 13.41 -1.17 24.71
C ILE A 12 12.98 -2.58 25.12
N LEU A 13 12.28 -3.26 24.21
CA LEU A 13 11.90 -4.67 24.35
C LEU A 13 12.61 -5.47 23.26
N LEU A 14 13.39 -6.48 23.68
CA LEU A 14 13.97 -7.46 22.78
C LEU A 14 13.06 -8.69 22.75
N MET A 15 12.67 -9.13 21.56
CA MET A 15 11.86 -10.32 21.37
C MET A 15 12.55 -11.23 20.36
N ASP A 16 12.96 -12.41 20.83
CA ASP A 16 13.58 -13.44 20.01
C ASP A 16 12.57 -14.54 19.71
N GLU A 17 12.11 -14.60 18.46
CA GLU A 17 11.09 -15.51 17.94
C GLU A 17 9.87 -15.73 18.87
N PRO A 18 9.20 -14.66 19.35
CA PRO A 18 8.20 -14.80 20.41
C PRO A 18 6.95 -15.58 20.01
N PHE A 19 6.74 -15.83 18.70
CA PHE A 19 5.55 -16.47 18.15
C PHE A 19 5.82 -17.78 17.39
N SER A 20 7.09 -18.21 17.26
CA SER A 20 7.45 -19.36 16.42
C SER A 20 6.85 -20.68 16.92
N ALA A 21 6.62 -20.82 18.23
CA ALA A 21 6.04 -22.02 18.85
C ALA A 21 4.50 -22.04 18.87
N LEU A 22 3.83 -21.07 18.23
CA LEU A 22 2.37 -20.90 18.32
C LEU A 22 1.64 -21.33 17.05
N ASP A 23 0.44 -21.89 17.24
CA ASP A 23 -0.47 -22.20 16.14
C ASP A 23 -0.78 -20.96 15.29
N PRO A 24 -0.96 -21.09 13.96
CA PRO A 24 -1.15 -19.95 13.05
C PRO A 24 -2.25 -18.96 13.46
N LEU A 25 -3.36 -19.46 14.01
CA LEU A 25 -4.49 -18.63 14.46
C LEU A 25 -4.12 -17.78 15.68
N ILE A 26 -3.50 -18.41 16.69
CA ILE A 26 -3.10 -17.73 17.93
C ILE A 26 -1.96 -16.76 17.65
N ARG A 27 -0.99 -17.16 16.82
CA ARG A 27 0.08 -16.31 16.33
C ARG A 27 -0.47 -15.02 15.71
N THR A 28 -1.39 -15.14 14.75
CA THR A 28 -2.01 -13.96 14.11
C THR A 28 -2.66 -13.03 15.14
N LYS A 29 -3.44 -13.60 16.06
CA LYS A 29 -4.12 -12.84 17.12
C LYS A 29 -3.13 -12.08 18.02
N LEU A 30 -2.07 -12.74 18.49
CA LEU A 30 -1.08 -12.11 19.36
C LEU A 30 -0.25 -11.05 18.65
N GLN A 31 0.01 -11.21 17.35
CA GLN A 31 0.65 -10.16 16.55
C GLN A 31 -0.25 -8.91 16.47
N ASP A 32 -1.56 -9.09 16.29
CA ASP A 32 -2.51 -7.98 16.25
C ASP A 32 -2.61 -7.27 17.62
N GLU A 33 -2.64 -8.04 18.71
CA GLU A 33 -2.57 -7.51 20.07
C GLU A 33 -1.25 -6.75 20.32
N LEU A 34 -0.12 -7.28 19.84
CA LEU A 34 1.18 -6.62 19.93
C LEU A 34 1.16 -5.25 19.24
N LEU A 35 0.63 -5.19 18.02
CA LEU A 35 0.48 -3.94 17.26
C LEU A 35 -0.42 -2.93 17.98
N GLN A 36 -1.51 -3.39 18.59
CA GLN A 36 -2.40 -2.52 19.37
C GLN A 36 -1.74 -1.99 20.65
N LEU A 37 -0.98 -2.84 21.34
CA LEU A 37 -0.21 -2.45 22.52
C LEU A 37 0.91 -1.47 22.17
N GLN A 38 1.65 -1.71 21.08
CA GLN A 38 2.71 -0.83 20.61
C GLN A 38 2.20 0.59 20.35
N LYS A 39 1.02 0.74 19.75
CA LYS A 39 0.37 2.06 19.51
C LYS A 39 0.12 2.83 20.81
N THR A 40 -0.17 2.12 21.89
CA THR A 40 -0.48 2.71 23.20
C THR A 40 0.79 3.01 24.01
N LEU A 41 1.70 2.05 24.07
CA LEU A 41 2.88 2.10 24.96
C LEU A 41 4.08 2.82 24.34
N LYS A 42 4.14 2.94 23.01
CA LYS A 42 5.20 3.63 22.24
C LYS A 42 6.63 3.22 22.62
N LYS A 43 6.82 1.96 22.99
CA LYS A 43 8.14 1.37 23.28
C LYS A 43 8.84 0.94 22.00
N THR A 44 10.17 0.96 22.01
CA THR A 44 10.95 0.41 20.90
C THR A 44 11.01 -1.10 21.04
N ILE A 45 10.65 -1.83 19.98
CA ILE A 45 10.69 -3.29 19.96
C ILE A 45 11.69 -3.72 18.91
N ILE A 46 12.70 -4.50 19.32
CA ILE A 46 13.58 -5.22 18.41
C ILE A 46 13.05 -6.64 18.34
N PHE A 47 12.51 -6.98 17.18
CA PHE A 47 11.83 -8.24 16.92
C PHE A 47 12.69 -9.08 15.98
N VAL A 48 13.04 -10.28 16.41
CA VAL A 48 13.79 -11.26 15.62
C VAL A 48 12.84 -12.38 15.24
N SER A 49 12.80 -12.69 13.94
CA SER A 49 12.02 -13.81 13.40
C SER A 49 12.69 -14.32 12.12
N HIS A 50 12.50 -15.61 11.85
CA HIS A 50 12.85 -16.23 10.58
C HIS A 50 11.71 -16.15 9.55
N ASP A 51 10.52 -15.68 9.95
CA ASP A 51 9.35 -15.54 9.09
C ASP A 51 9.22 -14.10 8.59
N LEU A 52 9.36 -13.93 7.27
CA LEU A 52 9.28 -12.62 6.64
C LEU A 52 7.87 -12.03 6.69
N GLU A 53 6.81 -12.84 6.64
CA GLU A 53 5.44 -12.32 6.74
C GLU A 53 5.21 -11.66 8.10
N GLU A 54 5.78 -12.21 9.17
CA GLU A 54 5.76 -11.58 10.49
C GLU A 54 6.51 -10.25 10.50
N ALA A 55 7.72 -10.24 9.93
CA ALA A 55 8.54 -9.03 9.85
C ALA A 55 7.85 -7.92 9.05
N LEU A 56 7.19 -8.26 7.94
CA LEU A 56 6.45 -7.32 7.11
C LEU A 56 5.16 -6.82 7.77
N LYS A 57 4.50 -7.66 8.57
CA LYS A 57 3.27 -7.28 9.28
C LYS A 57 3.54 -6.37 10.48
N ILE A 58 4.61 -6.66 11.23
CA ILE A 58 4.89 -6.00 12.52
C ILE A 58 5.91 -4.86 12.38
N GLY A 59 6.88 -5.04 11.49
CA GLY A 59 8.06 -4.20 11.40
C GLY A 59 7.81 -2.89 10.64
N ASN A 60 8.19 -1.77 11.26
CA ASN A 60 8.28 -0.47 10.57
C ASN A 60 9.58 -0.35 9.75
N HIS A 61 10.61 -1.08 10.18
CA HIS A 61 11.92 -1.14 9.56
C HIS A 61 12.46 -2.56 9.72
N ILE A 62 12.91 -3.16 8.63
CA ILE A 62 13.33 -4.56 8.58
C ILE A 62 14.80 -4.59 8.22
N SER A 63 15.57 -5.39 8.94
CA SER A 63 16.94 -5.74 8.57
C SER A 63 17.02 -7.24 8.32
N ILE A 64 17.38 -7.61 7.10
CA ILE A 64 17.59 -9.00 6.69
C ILE A 64 19.06 -9.32 6.87
N MET A 65 19.34 -10.50 7.42
CA MET A 65 20.70 -10.97 7.67
C MET A 65 20.96 -12.31 6.99
N GLU A 66 22.16 -12.47 6.44
CA GLU A 66 22.66 -13.72 5.86
C GLU A 66 24.10 -13.95 6.34
N GLY A 67 24.41 -15.15 6.85
CA GLY A 67 25.76 -15.48 7.33
C GLY A 67 26.29 -14.54 8.44
N GLY A 68 25.38 -13.98 9.26
CA GLY A 68 25.72 -13.03 10.33
C GLY A 68 25.96 -11.59 9.84
N ARG A 69 25.71 -11.28 8.57
CA ARG A 69 25.84 -9.93 8.00
C ARG A 69 24.48 -9.40 7.59
N ILE A 70 24.25 -8.11 7.83
CA ILE A 70 23.06 -7.42 7.29
C ILE A 70 23.24 -7.30 5.77
N VAL A 71 22.29 -7.87 5.02
CA VAL A 71 22.29 -7.81 3.56
C VAL A 71 21.38 -6.70 3.04
N GLN A 72 20.32 -6.36 3.77
CA GLN A 72 19.44 -5.24 3.43
C GLN A 72 18.74 -4.70 4.67
N THR A 73 18.59 -3.37 4.73
CA THR A 73 17.82 -2.67 5.74
C THR A 73 16.92 -1.65 5.07
N GLY A 74 15.64 -1.62 5.43
CA GLY A 74 14.67 -0.74 4.76
C GLY A 74 13.26 -0.83 5.34
N ARG A 75 12.34 -0.03 4.77
CA ARG A 75 10.92 -0.18 5.08
C ARG A 75 10.36 -1.44 4.40
N PRO A 76 9.27 -2.04 4.91
CA PRO A 76 8.63 -3.20 4.29
C PRO A 76 8.42 -3.06 2.77
N GLU A 77 7.93 -1.89 2.33
CA GLU A 77 7.73 -1.60 0.91
C GLU A 77 9.03 -1.59 0.10
N ASP A 78 10.14 -1.11 0.66
CA ASP A 78 11.44 -1.05 -0.02
C ASP A 78 12.04 -2.45 -0.17
N ILE A 79 11.95 -3.28 0.88
CA ILE A 79 12.37 -4.68 0.84
C ILE A 79 11.63 -5.41 -0.28
N VAL A 80 10.32 -5.19 -0.41
CA VAL A 80 9.47 -5.86 -1.40
C VAL A 80 9.68 -5.35 -2.82
N LEU A 81 9.88 -4.05 -3.03
CA LEU A 81 9.97 -3.44 -4.36
C LEU A 81 11.38 -3.42 -4.94
N ARG A 82 12.39 -3.39 -4.07
CA ARG A 82 13.79 -3.19 -4.42
C ARG A 82 14.66 -4.12 -3.56
N PRO A 83 14.54 -5.45 -3.73
CA PRO A 83 15.43 -6.38 -3.05
C PRO A 83 16.88 -6.08 -3.44
N ALA A 84 17.79 -6.13 -2.46
CA ALA A 84 19.18 -5.72 -2.66
C ALA A 84 20.02 -6.76 -3.43
N ASN A 85 19.64 -8.03 -3.37
CA ASN A 85 20.33 -9.15 -4.03
C ASN A 85 19.36 -10.33 -4.28
N ASP A 86 19.88 -11.38 -4.92
CA ASP A 86 19.11 -12.58 -5.27
C ASP A 86 18.60 -13.30 -4.03
N TYR A 87 19.39 -13.38 -2.96
CA TYR A 87 18.97 -13.97 -1.68
C TYR A 87 17.73 -13.28 -1.11
N VAL A 88 17.70 -11.94 -1.04
CA VAL A 88 16.52 -11.21 -0.57
C VAL A 88 15.34 -11.40 -1.53
N SER A 89 15.60 -11.44 -2.83
CA SER A 89 14.57 -11.67 -3.86
C SER A 89 13.90 -13.03 -3.70
N GLU A 90 14.67 -14.10 -3.48
CA GLU A 90 14.18 -15.44 -3.18
C GLU A 90 13.41 -15.46 -1.85
N PHE A 91 13.93 -14.79 -0.81
CA PHE A 91 13.31 -14.75 0.51
C PHE A 91 11.91 -14.09 0.47
N ILE A 92 11.71 -13.09 -0.39
CA ILE A 92 10.42 -12.39 -0.54
C ILE A 92 9.48 -13.04 -1.57
N ALA A 93 9.91 -14.09 -2.28
CA ALA A 93 9.18 -14.66 -3.41
C ALA A 93 7.78 -15.17 -3.05
N ASN A 94 7.63 -15.76 -1.85
CA ASN A 94 6.37 -16.33 -1.37
C ASN A 94 5.44 -15.31 -0.69
N VAL A 95 5.91 -14.09 -0.44
CA VAL A 95 5.12 -13.05 0.21
C VAL A 95 4.14 -12.45 -0.79
N ASN A 96 2.87 -12.30 -0.40
CA ASN A 96 1.91 -11.54 -1.20
C ASN A 96 2.22 -10.03 -1.16
N PRO A 97 2.67 -9.39 -2.25
CA PRO A 97 3.01 -7.97 -2.25
C PRO A 97 1.81 -7.06 -1.93
N LEU A 98 0.57 -7.53 -2.16
CA LEU A 98 -0.64 -6.76 -1.89
C LEU A 98 -0.89 -6.53 -0.40
N SER A 99 -0.25 -7.29 0.50
CA SER A 99 -0.37 -7.09 1.94
C SER A 99 0.53 -5.96 2.46
N VAL A 100 1.55 -5.58 1.69
CA VAL A 100 2.56 -4.58 2.08
C VAL A 100 2.41 -3.28 1.30
N LEU A 101 2.11 -3.38 0.00
CA LEU A 101 2.11 -2.23 -0.87
C LEU A 101 0.83 -1.40 -0.76
N THR A 102 1.02 -0.09 -0.80
CA THR A 102 -0.04 0.91 -0.83
C THR A 102 -0.13 1.57 -2.20
N ALA A 103 -1.19 2.34 -2.39
CA ALA A 103 -1.42 3.15 -3.56
C ALA A 103 -0.21 4.05 -3.91
N TRP A 104 0.42 4.67 -2.90
CA TRP A 104 1.60 5.50 -3.06
C TRP A 104 2.76 4.76 -3.72
N ASN A 105 2.98 3.50 -3.38
CA ASN A 105 4.14 2.74 -3.83
C ASN A 105 4.12 2.42 -5.33
N VAL A 106 2.94 2.48 -5.95
CA VAL A 106 2.70 2.01 -7.32
C VAL A 106 2.26 3.13 -8.25
N MET A 107 1.90 4.30 -7.72
CA MET A 107 1.38 5.40 -8.51
C MET A 107 2.41 6.00 -9.47
N ARG A 108 1.90 6.55 -10.57
CA ARG A 108 2.61 7.51 -11.39
C ARG A 108 2.44 8.90 -10.79
N GLY A 109 3.54 9.62 -10.60
CA GLY A 109 3.51 10.95 -10.04
C GLY A 109 2.83 11.95 -10.99
N LYS A 110 2.31 13.06 -10.46
CA LYS A 110 1.70 14.14 -11.25
C LYS A 110 2.55 14.60 -12.45
N SER A 111 3.87 14.61 -12.32
CA SER A 111 4.81 15.00 -13.39
C SER A 111 4.85 14.02 -14.57
N GLU A 112 4.43 12.77 -14.38
CA GLU A 112 4.36 11.74 -15.42
C GLU A 112 3.02 11.71 -16.16
N LEU A 113 2.07 12.56 -15.75
CA LEU A 113 0.73 12.62 -16.30
C LEU A 113 0.62 13.74 -17.35
N GLU A 114 -0.07 13.42 -18.44
CA GLU A 114 -0.27 14.37 -19.53
C GLU A 114 -1.40 15.35 -19.22
N SER A 115 -1.19 16.64 -19.50
CA SER A 115 -2.29 17.61 -19.51
C SER A 115 -3.17 17.41 -20.75
N ALA A 116 -4.48 17.49 -20.58
CA ALA A 116 -5.44 17.51 -21.68
C ALA A 116 -5.81 18.95 -22.12
N GLY A 117 -5.10 19.96 -21.61
CA GLY A 117 -5.38 21.37 -21.85
C GLY A 117 -6.56 21.91 -21.03
N ARG A 118 -6.72 23.24 -20.95
CA ARG A 118 -7.83 23.93 -20.26
C ARG A 118 -8.08 23.49 -18.80
N GLY A 119 -7.02 23.08 -18.10
CA GLY A 119 -7.06 22.63 -16.70
C GLY A 119 -7.40 21.14 -16.52
N TRP A 120 -7.53 20.37 -17.60
CA TRP A 120 -7.73 18.93 -17.54
C TRP A 120 -6.42 18.17 -17.45
N THR A 121 -6.44 17.04 -16.73
CA THR A 121 -5.30 16.12 -16.57
C THR A 121 -5.76 14.70 -16.88
N TRP A 122 -5.01 13.99 -17.71
CA TRP A 122 -5.24 12.56 -17.99
C TRP A 122 -4.72 11.70 -16.84
N LEU A 123 -5.53 10.76 -16.36
CA LEU A 123 -5.13 9.81 -15.33
C LEU A 123 -4.38 8.59 -15.90
N ASP A 124 -4.53 8.32 -17.20
CA ASP A 124 -3.95 7.18 -17.88
C ASP A 124 -3.33 7.53 -19.22
N ARG A 125 -2.35 6.73 -19.65
CA ARG A 125 -1.66 6.91 -20.94
C ARG A 125 -2.56 6.63 -22.15
N ARG A 126 -3.66 5.88 -21.97
CA ARG A 126 -4.62 5.59 -23.05
C ARG A 126 -5.61 6.74 -23.25
N LYS A 127 -5.54 7.80 -22.44
CA LYS A 127 -6.40 8.99 -22.52
C LYS A 127 -7.88 8.61 -22.44
N THR A 128 -8.19 7.66 -21.57
CA THR A 128 -9.58 7.21 -21.33
C THR A 128 -10.23 8.02 -20.24
N THR A 129 -9.50 8.42 -19.19
CA THR A 129 -10.07 9.13 -18.04
C THR A 129 -9.30 10.41 -17.75
N ARG A 130 -10.04 11.51 -17.59
CA ARG A 130 -9.49 12.81 -17.20
C ARG A 130 -10.34 13.49 -16.14
N PHE A 131 -9.72 14.37 -15.38
CA PHE A 131 -10.41 15.21 -14.42
C PHE A 131 -9.88 16.64 -14.50
N LYS A 132 -10.65 17.56 -13.92
CA LYS A 132 -10.31 18.98 -13.82
C LYS A 132 -10.47 19.44 -12.38
N LEU A 133 -9.53 20.26 -11.93
CA LEU A 133 -9.59 20.94 -10.64
C LEU A 133 -10.16 22.36 -10.78
N ASP A 134 -10.84 22.83 -9.74
CA ASP A 134 -11.24 24.23 -9.59
C ASP A 134 -10.10 25.08 -8.99
N LYS A 135 -10.38 26.36 -8.72
CA LYS A 135 -9.42 27.29 -8.10
C LYS A 135 -9.07 26.94 -6.64
N LYS A 136 -9.81 26.03 -6.02
CA LYS A 136 -9.63 25.56 -4.63
C LYS A 136 -8.99 24.17 -4.58
N ASN A 137 -8.45 23.66 -5.69
CA ASN A 137 -7.91 22.30 -5.85
C ASN A 137 -8.95 21.18 -5.62
N MET A 138 -10.24 21.48 -5.70
CA MET A 138 -11.30 20.48 -5.64
C MET A 138 -11.62 19.96 -7.03
N VAL A 139 -12.03 18.70 -7.13
CA VAL A 139 -12.43 18.09 -8.41
C VAL A 139 -13.72 18.76 -8.90
N ALA A 140 -13.60 19.53 -9.99
CA ALA A 140 -14.69 20.28 -10.60
C ALA A 140 -15.46 19.45 -11.62
N ALA A 141 -14.76 18.55 -12.33
CA ALA A 141 -15.35 17.67 -13.33
C ALA A 141 -14.48 16.44 -13.53
N VAL A 142 -15.11 15.32 -13.88
CA VAL A 142 -14.44 14.09 -14.28
C VAL A 142 -15.13 13.49 -15.49
N GLU A 143 -14.34 13.01 -16.43
CA GLU A 143 -14.82 12.37 -17.65
C GLU A 143 -14.09 11.04 -17.87
N ARG A 144 -14.85 10.06 -18.35
CA ARG A 144 -14.36 8.76 -18.76
C ARG A 144 -14.92 8.45 -20.15
N ASN A 145 -14.04 8.12 -21.09
CA ASN A 145 -14.36 7.89 -22.50
C ASN A 145 -15.22 9.01 -23.14
N GLY A 146 -14.96 10.25 -22.73
CA GLY A 146 -15.70 11.43 -23.21
C GLY A 146 -17.09 11.62 -22.60
N GLN A 147 -17.49 10.78 -21.63
CA GLN A 147 -18.75 10.91 -20.88
C GLN A 147 -18.47 11.42 -19.47
N VAL A 148 -19.41 12.21 -18.91
CA VAL A 148 -19.35 12.65 -17.52
C VAL A 148 -19.41 11.42 -16.62
N ALA A 149 -18.52 11.36 -15.65
CA ALA A 149 -18.41 10.26 -14.70
C ALA A 149 -18.70 10.75 -13.28
N THR A 150 -19.02 9.81 -12.39
CA THR A 150 -19.15 10.09 -10.95
C THR A 150 -17.80 9.94 -10.26
N TRP A 151 -17.46 10.89 -9.38
CA TRP A 151 -16.23 10.88 -8.59
C TRP A 151 -16.46 10.20 -7.24
N VAL A 152 -15.83 9.04 -7.02
CA VAL A 152 -16.15 8.16 -5.87
C VAL A 152 -14.89 7.80 -5.08
N PRO A 153 -14.87 7.87 -3.74
CA PRO A 153 -13.74 7.38 -2.95
C PRO A 153 -13.63 5.85 -3.03
N CYS A 154 -12.41 5.31 -3.09
CA CYS A 154 -12.14 3.86 -3.09
C CYS A 154 -12.71 3.15 -1.86
N ALA A 155 -12.84 3.83 -0.72
CA ALA A 155 -13.49 3.29 0.48
C ALA A 155 -14.96 2.89 0.24
N GLU A 156 -15.60 3.42 -0.79
CA GLU A 156 -16.98 3.11 -1.16
C GLU A 156 -17.09 2.10 -2.31
N ALA A 157 -15.97 1.54 -2.78
CA ALA A 157 -15.96 0.56 -3.88
C ALA A 157 -16.74 -0.73 -3.56
N GLU A 158 -16.93 -1.05 -2.28
CA GLU A 158 -17.75 -2.19 -1.84
C GLU A 158 -19.26 -1.89 -1.89
N LYS A 159 -19.66 -0.62 -1.81
CA LYS A 159 -21.07 -0.22 -1.87
C LYS A 159 -21.63 -0.47 -3.28
N ALA A 160 -22.92 -0.82 -3.35
CA ALA A 160 -23.59 -1.03 -4.63
C ALA A 160 -23.71 0.30 -5.39
N LEU A 161 -22.79 0.56 -6.32
CA LEU A 161 -22.89 1.66 -7.27
C LEU A 161 -23.94 1.32 -8.34
N GLY A 162 -24.76 2.30 -8.71
CA GLY A 162 -25.72 2.15 -9.80
C GLY A 162 -24.99 1.84 -11.11
N LYS A 163 -25.51 0.88 -11.90
CA LYS A 163 -24.92 0.41 -13.16
C LYS A 163 -24.68 1.51 -14.23
N LYS A 164 -25.22 2.72 -14.05
CA LYS A 164 -25.18 3.83 -15.04
C LYS A 164 -24.14 4.92 -14.75
N ASP A 165 -23.42 4.86 -13.64
CA ASP A 165 -22.66 6.04 -13.16
C ASP A 165 -21.18 6.07 -13.56
N HIS A 166 -20.73 5.13 -14.42
CA HIS A 166 -19.35 5.03 -14.95
C HIS A 166 -18.29 5.59 -13.98
N PRO A 167 -18.17 5.04 -12.76
CA PRO A 167 -17.45 5.69 -11.68
C PRO A 167 -15.97 5.85 -12.03
N VAL A 168 -15.40 6.96 -11.59
CA VAL A 168 -13.97 7.18 -11.52
C VAL A 168 -13.60 7.30 -10.05
N PHE A 169 -12.75 6.38 -9.62
CA PHE A 169 -12.40 6.27 -8.22
C PHE A 169 -11.18 7.13 -7.87
N TRP A 170 -11.12 7.54 -6.61
CA TRP A 170 -9.95 8.18 -6.02
C TRP A 170 -9.61 7.58 -4.67
N ALA A 171 -8.34 7.64 -4.31
CA ALA A 171 -7.80 7.10 -3.06
C ALA A 171 -6.80 8.08 -2.44
N THR A 172 -6.45 7.82 -1.17
CA THR A 172 -5.31 8.46 -0.52
C THR A 172 -4.04 7.63 -0.71
N PRO A 173 -2.83 8.23 -0.60
CA PRO A 173 -1.56 7.51 -0.69
C PRO A 173 -1.49 6.22 0.13
N GLY A 174 -2.05 6.20 1.34
CA GLY A 174 -2.03 5.03 2.24
C GLY A 174 -3.09 3.96 1.94
N THR A 175 -3.92 4.13 0.91
CA THR A 175 -4.96 3.14 0.57
C THR A 175 -4.32 1.82 0.12
N SER A 176 -4.82 0.68 0.62
CA SER A 176 -4.28 -0.64 0.26
C SER A 176 -4.47 -0.93 -1.23
N LEU A 177 -3.51 -1.64 -1.84
CA LEU A 177 -3.67 -2.06 -3.24
C LEU A 177 -4.88 -2.97 -3.45
N LYS A 178 -5.26 -3.79 -2.46
CA LYS A 178 -6.48 -4.60 -2.53
C LYS A 178 -7.73 -3.74 -2.77
N THR A 179 -7.87 -2.63 -2.04
CA THR A 179 -8.97 -1.68 -2.20
C THR A 179 -8.91 -0.98 -3.56
N VAL A 180 -7.71 -0.56 -3.98
CA VAL A 180 -7.50 0.07 -5.31
C VAL A 180 -7.88 -0.89 -6.43
N MET A 181 -7.46 -2.15 -6.37
CA MET A 181 -7.78 -3.18 -7.36
C MET A 181 -9.28 -3.49 -7.40
N LEU A 182 -9.94 -3.53 -6.25
CA LEU A 182 -11.39 -3.69 -6.18
C LEU A 182 -12.10 -2.53 -6.88
N ALA A 183 -11.67 -1.29 -6.63
CA ALA A 183 -12.20 -0.10 -7.29
C ALA A 183 -11.99 -0.14 -8.82
N MET A 184 -10.79 -0.52 -9.27
CA MET A 184 -10.49 -0.71 -10.70
C MET A 184 -11.38 -1.78 -11.34
N HIS A 185 -11.58 -2.91 -10.67
CA HIS A 185 -12.46 -3.99 -11.14
C HIS A 185 -13.91 -3.51 -11.28
N ARG A 186 -14.40 -2.70 -10.33
CA ARG A 186 -15.75 -2.11 -10.36
C ARG A 186 -15.93 -1.04 -11.45
N ALA A 187 -14.85 -0.44 -11.93
CA ALA A 187 -14.85 0.60 -12.94
C ALA A 187 -14.25 0.13 -14.28
N ASP A 188 -14.41 -1.14 -14.66
CA ASP A 188 -13.86 -1.75 -15.88
C ASP A 188 -12.43 -1.29 -16.20
N THR A 189 -11.54 -1.41 -15.22
CA THR A 189 -10.11 -1.06 -15.30
C THR A 189 -9.78 0.42 -15.45
N ALA A 190 -10.73 1.32 -15.16
CA ALA A 190 -10.46 2.76 -15.10
C ALA A 190 -9.34 3.07 -14.09
N PRO A 191 -8.48 4.06 -14.39
CA PRO A 191 -7.45 4.48 -13.45
C PRO A 191 -8.06 5.09 -12.19
N VAL A 192 -7.32 4.99 -11.10
CA VAL A 192 -7.64 5.59 -9.80
C VAL A 192 -6.77 6.82 -9.58
N ALA A 193 -7.36 7.95 -9.23
CA ALA A 193 -6.62 9.15 -8.88
C ALA A 193 -6.17 9.13 -7.41
N LEU A 194 -5.06 9.80 -7.09
CA LEU A 194 -4.58 9.92 -5.73
C LEU A 194 -4.53 11.36 -5.26
N PHE A 195 -5.08 11.58 -4.08
CA PHE A 195 -5.12 12.87 -3.41
C PHE A 195 -4.54 12.73 -2.01
N ASN A 196 -3.67 13.66 -1.65
CA ASN A 196 -3.17 13.81 -0.30
C ASN A 196 -4.29 14.33 0.63
N ASP A 197 -4.07 14.25 1.94
CA ASP A 197 -5.05 14.69 2.95
C ASP A 197 -5.36 16.21 2.88
N ASP A 198 -4.48 16.99 2.25
CA ASP A 198 -4.65 18.43 1.98
C ASP A 198 -5.38 18.72 0.65
N ASN A 199 -6.03 17.72 0.05
CA ASN A 199 -6.67 17.75 -1.27
C ASN A 199 -5.72 18.09 -2.43
N THR A 200 -4.40 17.98 -2.25
CA THR A 200 -3.48 18.11 -3.37
C THR A 200 -3.42 16.82 -4.19
N PHE A 201 -3.52 16.97 -5.52
CA PHE A 201 -3.41 15.84 -6.43
C PHE A 201 -1.96 15.31 -6.47
N ALA A 202 -1.80 14.06 -6.04
CA ALA A 202 -0.50 13.39 -5.94
C ALA A 202 -0.13 12.66 -7.24
N GLY A 203 -1.09 11.97 -7.86
CA GLY A 203 -0.80 11.11 -9.01
C GLY A 203 -1.97 10.21 -9.38
N ALA A 204 -1.68 9.19 -10.19
CA ALA A 204 -2.69 8.24 -10.64
C ALA A 204 -2.12 6.82 -10.74
N ILE A 205 -2.99 5.83 -10.55
CA ILE A 205 -2.67 4.42 -10.68
C ILE A 205 -3.55 3.83 -11.79
N GLY A 206 -2.96 3.14 -12.75
CA GLY A 206 -3.65 2.28 -13.69
C GLY A 206 -3.38 0.80 -13.43
N VAL A 207 -4.18 -0.08 -14.05
CA VAL A 207 -3.99 -1.54 -13.93
C VAL A 207 -2.60 -1.99 -14.33
N ARG A 208 -1.99 -1.36 -15.35
CA ARG A 208 -0.60 -1.67 -15.75
C ARG A 208 0.40 -1.35 -14.65
N ASP A 209 0.20 -0.28 -13.91
CA ASP A 209 1.11 0.13 -12.84
C ASP A 209 1.06 -0.93 -11.71
N VAL A 210 -0.15 -1.37 -11.34
CA VAL A 210 -0.37 -2.47 -10.38
C VAL A 210 0.25 -3.78 -10.84
N LEU A 211 -0.06 -4.21 -12.07
CA LEU A 211 0.48 -5.45 -12.60
C LEU A 211 2.00 -5.40 -12.69
N GLN A 212 2.59 -4.28 -13.10
CA GLN A 212 4.03 -4.12 -13.16
C GLN A 212 4.67 -4.19 -11.77
N ALA A 213 4.06 -3.60 -10.75
CA ALA A 213 4.55 -3.71 -9.37
C ALA A 213 4.48 -5.14 -8.82
N VAL A 214 3.45 -5.92 -9.22
CA VAL A 214 3.29 -7.32 -8.79
C VAL A 214 4.18 -8.27 -9.60
N LEU A 215 4.31 -8.05 -10.92
CA LEU A 215 5.00 -8.94 -11.87
C LEU A 215 6.49 -8.64 -12.06
N ARG A 216 6.98 -7.44 -11.73
CA ARG A 216 8.45 -7.14 -11.72
C ARG A 216 9.26 -8.04 -10.77
N ARG A 217 8.58 -8.93 -10.04
CA ARG A 217 9.16 -10.01 -9.24
C ARG A 217 9.57 -11.24 -10.06
N SER A 218 9.18 -11.33 -11.33
CA SER A 218 9.29 -12.55 -12.14
C SER A 218 10.36 -12.49 -13.23
N GLU A 219 11.15 -11.42 -13.30
CA GLU A 219 12.29 -11.26 -14.24
C GLU A 219 13.61 -11.14 -13.50
#